data_AF-A0A382V805-F1
#
_entry.id   AF-A0A382V805-F1
#
_cell.length_a   1.000
_cell.length_b   1.000
_cell.length_c   1.000
_cell.angle_alpha   90.00
_cell.angle_beta   90.00
_cell.angle_gamma   90.00
#
_symmetry.space_group_name_H-M   'P 1'
#
loop_
_entity.id
_entity.type
_entity.pdbx_description
1 polymer ?
#
loop_
_entity_poly.entity_id
_entity_poly.type
_entity_poly.pdbx_seq_one_letter_code
_entity_poly.pdbx_strand_id
1 'polypeptide(L)'
;MKKRGKEFIGLSPFSNEKTPSFTVNDEKGFYHCFSSAEHGNIFDFLMKTKNYKFGEAVRALASDAGIQPYRFTKQDEERQNRWKIYNAILEKYANLCHEELISKKYPEAIEYLNKRKMTKKEIIFF
;
A
#
# COMPACT_ATOMS: atom_id res chain seq x y z
N MET A 1 15.36 -22.76 -8.89
CA MET A 1 14.88 -22.79 -7.48
C MET A 1 14.50 -24.22 -7.10
N LYS A 2 14.56 -24.55 -5.81
CA LYS A 2 14.10 -25.85 -5.28
C LYS A 2 12.86 -25.63 -4.41
N LYS A 3 11.83 -26.45 -4.58
CA LYS A 3 10.63 -26.42 -3.74
C LYS A 3 10.95 -27.07 -2.39
N ARG A 4 10.61 -26.41 -1.28
CA ARG A 4 10.72 -26.92 0.10
C ARG A 4 9.40 -26.68 0.81
N GLY A 5 8.55 -27.70 0.84
CA GLY A 5 7.19 -27.57 1.37
C GLY A 5 6.34 -26.63 0.50
N LYS A 6 5.80 -25.57 1.13
CA LYS A 6 4.98 -24.54 0.47
C LYS A 6 5.78 -23.40 -0.16
N GLU A 7 7.09 -23.36 0.09
CA GLU A 7 7.96 -22.27 -0.33
C GLU A 7 8.99 -22.73 -1.36
N PHE A 8 9.47 -21.80 -2.16
CA PHE A 8 10.56 -22.02 -3.10
C PHE A 8 11.82 -21.34 -2.57
N ILE A 9 12.94 -22.04 -2.60
CA ILE A 9 14.22 -21.54 -2.10
C ILE A 9 15.25 -21.48 -3.24
N GLY A 10 16.07 -20.44 -3.25
CA GLY A 10 17.11 -20.19 -4.24
C GLY A 10 18.24 -19.30 -3.73
N LEU A 11 19.22 -19.06 -4.60
CA LEU A 11 20.26 -18.07 -4.38
C LEU A 11 19.66 -16.65 -4.49
N SER A 12 20.18 -15.72 -3.70
CA SER A 12 19.82 -14.31 -3.78
C SER A 12 20.08 -13.72 -5.17
N PRO A 13 19.12 -13.01 -5.77
CA PRO A 13 19.36 -12.17 -6.94
C PRO A 13 19.90 -10.79 -6.58
N PHE A 14 20.00 -10.44 -5.29
CA PHE A 14 20.42 -9.12 -4.80
C PHE A 14 21.87 -9.11 -4.28
N SER A 15 22.41 -10.29 -3.97
CA SER A 15 23.74 -10.46 -3.37
C SER A 15 24.41 -11.70 -3.94
N ASN A 16 25.73 -11.63 -4.15
CA ASN A 16 26.50 -12.76 -4.68
C ASN A 16 26.92 -13.69 -3.54
N GLU A 17 26.06 -14.67 -3.23
CA GLU A 17 26.24 -15.63 -2.14
C GLU A 17 26.33 -17.08 -2.65
N LYS A 18 27.00 -17.95 -1.88
CA LYS A 18 27.10 -19.39 -2.20
C LYS A 18 25.99 -20.23 -1.56
N THR A 19 25.35 -19.72 -0.51
CA THR A 19 24.31 -20.40 0.25
C THR A 19 22.95 -19.82 -0.11
N PRO A 20 21.91 -20.62 -0.37
CA PRO A 20 20.61 -20.10 -0.74
C PRO A 20 19.94 -19.35 0.42
N SER A 21 19.67 -18.06 0.23
CA SER A 21 18.97 -17.20 1.21
C SER A 21 17.66 -16.61 0.69
N PHE A 22 17.29 -16.86 -0.56
CA PHE A 22 16.09 -16.29 -1.18
C PHE A 22 14.92 -17.25 -1.12
N THR A 23 13.80 -16.79 -0.58
CA THR A 23 12.57 -17.58 -0.39
C THR A 23 11.39 -16.90 -1.05
N VAL A 24 10.54 -17.69 -1.72
CA VAL A 24 9.28 -17.23 -2.33
C VAL A 24 8.14 -18.05 -1.78
N ASN A 25 7.10 -17.37 -1.31
CA ASN A 25 5.85 -17.99 -0.90
C ASN A 25 4.77 -17.66 -1.93
N ASP A 26 4.44 -18.66 -2.76
CA ASP A 26 3.51 -18.50 -3.88
C ASP A 26 2.06 -18.27 -3.39
N GLU A 27 1.63 -18.98 -2.34
CA GLU A 27 0.30 -18.81 -1.74
C GLU A 27 0.10 -17.39 -1.15
N LYS A 28 1.15 -16.83 -0.55
CA LYS A 28 1.10 -15.51 0.08
C LYS A 28 1.54 -14.36 -0.83
N GLY A 29 2.06 -14.67 -2.02
CA GLY A 29 2.41 -13.69 -3.06
C GLY A 29 3.61 -12.78 -2.72
N PHE A 30 4.57 -13.24 -1.91
CA PHE A 30 5.75 -12.45 -1.56
C PHE A 30 7.06 -13.23 -1.66
N TYR A 31 8.16 -12.48 -1.77
CA TYR A 31 9.52 -12.99 -1.60
C TYR A 31 10.20 -12.40 -0.37
N HIS A 32 11.21 -13.09 0.15
CA HIS A 32 12.10 -12.57 1.19
C HIS A 32 13.52 -13.08 0.95
N CYS A 33 14.51 -12.19 1.04
CA CYS A 33 15.93 -12.52 0.95
C CYS A 33 16.60 -12.33 2.32
N PHE A 34 17.06 -13.42 2.92
CA PHE A 34 17.67 -13.35 4.26
C PHE A 34 19.07 -12.71 4.27
N SER A 35 19.78 -12.63 3.14
CA SER A 35 21.11 -12.00 3.11
C SER A 35 21.09 -10.50 2.81
N SER A 36 20.12 -10.02 2.04
CA SER A 36 19.96 -8.58 1.73
C SER A 36 18.87 -7.89 2.54
N ALA A 37 18.07 -8.65 3.30
CA ALA A 37 16.86 -8.21 3.97
C ALA A 37 15.78 -7.62 3.03
N GLU A 38 15.94 -7.81 1.71
CA GLU A 38 14.94 -7.38 0.74
C GLU A 38 13.69 -8.26 0.81
N HIS A 39 12.53 -7.61 0.79
CA HIS A 39 11.21 -8.23 0.88
C HIS A 39 10.23 -7.46 0.00
N GLY A 40 9.28 -8.16 -0.60
CA GLY A 40 8.27 -7.52 -1.43
C GLY A 40 7.42 -8.51 -2.19
N ASN A 41 6.56 -7.98 -3.05
CA ASN A 41 5.74 -8.75 -3.98
C ASN A 41 6.45 -8.91 -5.34
N ILE A 42 5.75 -9.52 -6.30
CA ILE A 42 6.26 -9.76 -7.65
C ILE A 42 6.63 -8.48 -8.43
N PHE A 43 5.96 -7.35 -8.17
CA PHE A 43 6.30 -6.06 -8.78
C PHE A 43 7.59 -5.51 -8.19
N ASP A 44 7.71 -5.52 -6.87
CA ASP A 44 8.92 -5.07 -6.15
C ASP A 44 10.16 -5.84 -6.64
N PHE A 45 9.98 -7.15 -6.85
CA PHE A 45 11.03 -8.02 -7.36
C PHE A 45 11.56 -7.55 -8.72
N LEU A 46 10.68 -7.28 -9.68
CA LEU A 46 11.08 -6.80 -11.01
C LEU A 46 11.67 -5.39 -10.95
N MET A 47 11.10 -4.51 -10.14
CA MET A 47 11.63 -3.16 -9.95
C MET A 47 13.07 -3.21 -9.42
N LYS A 48 13.36 -4.08 -8.45
CA LYS A 48 14.69 -4.21 -7.84
C LYS A 48 15.69 -4.96 -8.72
N THR A 49 15.28 -6.04 -9.38
CA THR A 49 16.20 -6.90 -10.16
C THR A 49 16.41 -6.44 -11.59
N LYS A 50 15.42 -5.77 -12.20
CA LYS A 50 15.47 -5.28 -13.59
C LYS A 50 15.53 -3.76 -13.69
N ASN A 51 15.57 -3.06 -12.56
CA ASN A 51 15.51 -1.59 -12.49
C ASN A 51 14.28 -1.01 -13.22
N TYR A 52 13.18 -1.76 -13.19
CA TYR A 52 11.92 -1.31 -13.79
C TYR A 52 11.26 -0.24 -12.94
N LYS A 53 10.62 0.73 -13.58
CA LYS A 53 9.59 1.55 -12.94
C LYS A 53 8.33 0.71 -12.75
N PHE A 54 7.47 1.09 -11.80
CA PHE A 54 6.24 0.35 -11.51
C PHE A 54 5.40 0.05 -12.76
N GLY A 55 5.19 1.03 -13.64
CA GLY A 55 4.45 0.82 -14.89
C GLY A 55 5.12 -0.12 -15.89
N GLU A 56 6.45 -0.28 -15.84
CA GLU A 56 7.19 -1.25 -16.66
C GLU A 56 7.04 -2.66 -16.08
N ALA A 57 7.13 -2.79 -14.75
CA ALA A 57 6.85 -4.06 -14.06
C ALA A 57 5.43 -4.55 -14.30
N VAL A 58 4.43 -3.66 -14.24
CA VAL A 58 3.03 -4.00 -14.56
C VAL A 58 2.89 -4.47 -16.00
N ARG A 59 3.49 -3.78 -16.98
CA ARG A 59 3.41 -4.17 -18.39
C ARG A 59 4.10 -5.52 -18.66
N ALA A 60 5.27 -5.75 -18.06
CA ALA A 60 5.99 -7.01 -18.18
C ALA A 60 5.16 -8.17 -17.63
N LEU A 61 4.63 -8.05 -16.41
CA LEU A 61 3.82 -9.09 -15.79
C LEU A 61 2.48 -9.32 -16.49
N ALA A 62 1.84 -8.25 -16.96
CA ALA A 62 0.61 -8.38 -17.75
C ALA A 62 0.88 -9.17 -19.04
N SER A 63 1.97 -8.87 -19.75
CA SER A 63 2.39 -9.62 -20.93
C SER A 63 2.67 -11.09 -20.62
N ASP A 64 3.43 -11.38 -19.55
CA ASP A 64 3.75 -12.74 -19.13
C ASP A 64 2.49 -13.54 -18.73
N ALA A 65 1.51 -12.88 -18.13
CA ALA A 65 0.23 -13.50 -17.76
C ALA A 65 -0.78 -13.59 -18.91
N GLY A 66 -0.44 -13.09 -20.12
CA GLY A 66 -1.38 -13.01 -21.25
C GLY A 66 -2.53 -12.01 -21.02
N ILE A 67 -2.39 -11.09 -20.06
CA ILE A 67 -3.37 -10.07 -19.74
C ILE A 67 -3.08 -8.84 -20.59
N GLN A 68 -4.09 -8.36 -21.31
CA GLN A 68 -3.97 -7.10 -22.06
C GLN A 68 -3.70 -5.94 -21.09
N PRO A 69 -2.78 -5.01 -21.40
CA PRO A 69 -2.54 -3.84 -20.55
C PRO A 69 -3.85 -3.11 -20.27
N TYR A 70 -4.05 -2.70 -19.01
CA TYR A 70 -5.25 -1.96 -18.62
C TYR A 70 -5.38 -0.71 -19.48
N ARG A 71 -6.43 -0.65 -20.30
CA ARG A 71 -6.78 0.54 -21.06
C ARG A 71 -7.83 1.28 -20.27
N PHE A 72 -7.52 2.50 -19.84
CA PHE A 72 -8.51 3.35 -19.19
C PHE A 72 -9.72 3.52 -20.11
N THR A 73 -10.86 3.06 -19.61
CA THR A 73 -12.15 3.26 -20.26
C THR A 73 -12.76 4.57 -19.77
N LYS A 74 -13.79 5.06 -20.47
CA LYS A 74 -14.59 6.19 -19.96
C LYS A 74 -15.18 5.92 -18.58
N GLN A 75 -15.52 4.67 -18.29
CA GLN A 75 -16.04 4.26 -16.99
C GLN A 75 -15.00 4.41 -15.86
N ASP A 76 -13.71 4.19 -16.16
CA ASP A 76 -12.63 4.39 -15.20
C ASP A 76 -12.43 5.87 -14.86
N GLU A 77 -12.50 6.71 -15.89
CA GLU A 77 -12.42 8.16 -15.73
C GLU A 77 -13.61 8.69 -14.92
N GLU A 78 -14.83 8.23 -15.22
CA GLU A 78 -16.03 8.55 -14.43
C GLU A 78 -15.90 8.09 -12.98
N ARG A 79 -15.40 6.88 -12.74
CA ARG A 79 -15.16 6.35 -11.40
C ARG A 79 -14.13 7.20 -10.65
N GLN A 80 -13.03 7.57 -11.30
CA GLN A 80 -12.00 8.41 -10.71
C GLN A 80 -12.53 9.81 -10.40
N ASN A 81 -13.33 10.40 -11.29
CA ASN A 81 -13.96 11.68 -11.06
C ASN A 81 -14.95 11.64 -9.90
N ARG A 82 -15.78 10.60 -9.81
CA ARG A 82 -16.67 10.38 -8.64
C ARG A 82 -15.85 10.25 -7.35
N TRP A 83 -14.76 9.50 -7.37
CA TRP A 83 -13.88 9.35 -6.20
C TRP A 83 -13.28 10.69 -5.76
N LYS A 84 -12.83 11.53 -6.71
CA LYS A 84 -12.35 12.89 -6.39
C LYS A 84 -13.44 13.74 -5.74
N ILE A 85 -14.66 13.70 -6.27
CA ILE A 85 -15.80 14.45 -5.71
C ILE A 85 -16.10 13.95 -4.29
N TYR A 86 -16.16 12.63 -4.07
CA TYR A 86 -16.43 12.07 -2.75
C TYR A 86 -15.35 12.41 -1.73
N ASN A 87 -14.08 12.35 -2.11
CA ASN A 87 -13.00 12.78 -1.22
C ASN A 87 -13.08 14.26 -0.88
N ALA A 88 -13.38 15.13 -1.85
CA ALA A 88 -13.53 16.56 -1.59
C ALA A 88 -14.70 16.85 -0.62
N ILE A 89 -15.81 16.12 -0.75
CA ILE A 89 -16.95 16.22 0.18
C ILE A 89 -16.55 15.72 1.57
N LEU A 90 -15.86 14.58 1.64
CA LEU A 90 -15.40 13.99 2.90
C LEU A 90 -14.42 14.92 3.62
N GLU A 91 -13.45 15.49 2.91
CA GLU A 91 -12.48 16.44 3.43
C GLU A 91 -13.16 17.70 3.96
N LYS A 92 -14.10 18.26 3.20
CA LYS A 92 -14.88 19.43 3.64
C LYS A 92 -15.68 19.13 4.90
N TYR A 93 -16.32 17.96 4.95
CA TYR A 93 -17.11 17.55 6.11
C TYR A 93 -16.24 17.29 7.35
N ALA A 94 -15.10 16.62 7.17
CA ALA A 94 -14.13 16.38 8.23
C ALA A 94 -13.61 17.70 8.83
N ASN A 95 -13.25 18.67 7.98
CA ASN A 95 -12.82 19.99 8.40
C ASN A 95 -13.91 20.73 9.17
N LEU A 96 -15.17 20.68 8.69
CA LEU A 96 -16.30 21.26 9.41
C LEU A 96 -16.47 20.63 10.80
N CYS A 97 -16.45 19.30 10.91
CA CYS A 97 -16.56 18.63 12.20
C CYS A 97 -15.42 19.00 13.15
N HIS A 98 -14.20 19.13 12.62
CA HIS A 98 -13.03 19.54 13.39
C HIS A 98 -13.17 20.99 13.91
N GLU A 99 -13.62 21.92 13.06
CA GLU A 99 -13.91 23.31 13.45
C GLU A 99 -15.02 23.39 14.50
N GLU A 100 -16.12 22.64 14.33
CA GLU A 100 -17.22 22.56 15.30
C GLU A 100 -16.77 21.98 16.65
N LEU A 101 -15.85 21.01 16.63
CA LEU A 101 -15.26 20.44 17.83
C LEU A 101 -14.37 21.47 18.55
N ILE A 102 -13.45 22.15 17.84
CA ILE A 102 -12.55 23.16 18.42
C ILE A 102 -13.32 24.37 18.96
N SER A 103 -14.33 24.83 18.23
CA SER A 103 -15.21 25.93 18.65
C SER A 103 -16.09 25.59 19.86
N LYS A 104 -16.05 24.32 20.32
CA LYS A 104 -16.84 23.80 21.45
C LYS A 104 -18.34 23.97 21.24
N LYS A 105 -18.79 23.90 19.98
CA LYS A 105 -20.20 23.99 19.61
C LYS A 105 -21.04 22.92 20.33
N TYR A 106 -20.46 21.74 20.55
CA TYR A 106 -21.07 20.63 21.30
C TYR A 106 -20.29 20.35 22.59
N PRO A 107 -20.72 20.88 23.73
CA PRO A 107 -20.01 20.71 25.00
C PRO A 107 -19.97 19.26 25.48
N GLU A 108 -20.99 18.44 25.18
CA GLU A 108 -21.00 17.02 25.54
C GLU A 108 -19.86 16.22 24.90
N ALA A 109 -19.49 16.55 23.66
CA ALA A 109 -18.39 15.90 22.94
C ALA A 109 -17.04 16.21 23.60
N ILE A 110 -16.84 17.46 24.01
CA ILE A 110 -15.62 17.89 24.72
C ILE A 110 -15.54 17.26 26.11
N GLU A 111 -16.65 17.18 26.83
CA GLU A 111 -16.69 16.51 28.13
C GLU A 111 -16.34 15.02 28.00
N TYR A 112 -16.87 14.34 26.97
CA TYR A 112 -16.53 12.96 26.67
C TYR A 112 -15.03 12.77 26.39
N LEU A 113 -14.44 13.64 25.55
CA LEU A 113 -13.01 13.58 25.23
C LEU A 113 -12.13 13.84 26.47
N ASN A 114 -12.55 14.78 27.33
CA ASN A 114 -11.86 15.04 28.59
C ASN A 114 -11.94 13.84 29.55
N LYS A 115 -13.09 13.15 29.63
CA LYS A 115 -13.23 11.88 30.39
C LYS A 115 -12.29 10.80 29.88
N ARG A 116 -12.02 10.78 28.56
CA ARG A 116 -11.06 9.88 27.91
C ARG A 116 -9.60 10.34 28.07
N LYS A 117 -9.35 11.42 28.82
CA LYS A 117 -8.01 12.00 29.07
C LYS A 117 -7.30 12.47 27.80
N MET A 118 -8.04 12.85 26.77
CA MET A 118 -7.45 13.45 25.57
C MET A 118 -7.07 14.90 25.85
N THR A 119 -5.85 15.27 25.47
CA THR A 119 -5.36 16.63 25.63
C THR A 119 -5.88 17.52 24.50
N LYS A 120 -5.97 18.84 24.75
CA LYS A 120 -6.34 19.81 23.71
C LYS A 120 -5.39 19.78 22.51
N LYS A 121 -4.11 19.49 22.73
CA LYS A 121 -3.11 19.40 21.64
C LYS A 121 -3.41 18.21 20.73
N GLU A 122 -3.79 17.07 21.29
CA GLU A 122 -4.19 15.89 20.51
C GLU A 122 -5.50 16.14 19.75
N ILE A 123 -6.48 16.78 20.38
CA ILE A 123 -7.76 17.11 19.72
C ILE A 123 -7.59 18.10 18.56
N ILE A 124 -6.61 19.01 18.62
CA ILE A 124 -6.31 19.95 17.53
C ILE A 124 -5.45 19.30 16.44
N PHE A 125 -4.62 18.31 16.81
CA PHE A 125 -3.74 17.63 15.87
C PHE A 125 -4.51 16.64 14.96
N PHE A 126 -5.53 15.98 15.51
CA PHE A 126 -6.36 15.00 14.81
C PHE A 126 -7.66 15.60 14.29
#